data_AF-A0AAV3SZT9-F1
#
_entry.id   AF-A0AAV3SZT9-F1
#
_cell.length_a   1.000
_cell.length_b   1.000
_cell.length_c   1.000
_cell.angle_alpha   90.00
_cell.angle_beta   90.00
_cell.angle_gamma   90.00
#
_symmetry.space_group_name_H-M   'P 1'
#
loop_
_entity.id
_entity.type
_entity.pdbx_description
1 polymer ?
#
loop_
_entity_poly.entity_id
_entity_poly.type
_entity_poly.pdbx_seq_one_letter_code
_entity_poly.pdbx_strand_id
1 'polypeptide(L)'
;MASNLTTQFDTLLDADEWESIAATLAGYLAPTVARNVIEGASPFDIPDEAYGLAVMFGAGYSPMYTRELQVGGGLYTADKAMERFGLKQTVTDLGA
;
A
#
# COMPACT_ATOMS: atom_id res chain seq x y z
N MET A 1 11.32 31.39 -0.44
CA MET A 1 11.32 30.05 -1.09
C MET A 1 12.37 29.10 -0.49
N ALA A 2 13.59 29.55 -0.15
CA ALA A 2 14.61 28.67 0.47
C ALA A 2 14.21 28.08 1.85
N SER A 3 13.44 28.82 2.66
CA SER A 3 12.95 28.34 3.96
C SER A 3 11.95 27.17 3.84
N ASN A 4 11.13 27.13 2.78
CA ASN A 4 10.21 26.01 2.55
C ASN A 4 10.94 24.74 2.12
N LEU A 5 11.97 24.85 1.29
CA LEU A 5 12.80 23.71 0.90
C LEU A 5 13.54 23.13 2.10
N THR A 6 14.12 23.97 2.95
CA THR A 6 14.83 23.53 4.16
C THR A 6 13.89 22.84 5.14
N THR A 7 12.68 23.38 5.33
CA THR A 7 11.66 22.76 6.19
C THR A 7 11.18 21.42 5.64
N GLN A 8 11.00 21.30 4.31
CA GLN A 8 10.66 20.02 3.67
C GLN A 8 11.79 18.99 3.78
N PHE A 9 13.05 19.43 3.67
CA PHE A 9 14.20 18.57 3.89
C PHE A 9 14.29 18.10 5.35
N ASP A 10 13.96 18.94 6.32
CA ASP A 10 13.88 18.54 7.73
C ASP A 10 12.75 17.52 7.97
N THR A 11 11.57 17.72 7.36
CA THR A 11 10.48 16.72 7.39
C THR A 11 10.88 15.40 6.74
N LEU A 12 11.65 15.45 5.63
CA LEU A 12 12.18 14.25 4.96
C LEU A 12 13.26 13.52 5.78
N LEU A 13 13.85 14.16 6.79
CA LEU A 13 14.82 13.56 7.70
C LEU A 13 14.19 13.18 9.04
N ASP A 14 12.88 13.41 9.21
CA ASP A 14 12.18 13.10 10.45
C ASP A 14 11.90 11.59 10.56
N ALA A 15 12.28 11.02 11.69
CA ALA A 15 12.18 9.58 11.93
C ALA A 15 10.71 9.14 11.99
N ASP A 16 9.82 9.99 12.53
CA ASP A 16 8.40 9.69 12.67
C ASP A 16 7.68 9.62 11.29
N GLU A 17 8.12 10.45 10.34
CA GLU A 17 7.61 10.43 8.96
C GLU A 17 8.07 9.15 8.25
N TRP A 18 9.33 8.76 8.43
CA TRP A 18 9.85 7.50 7.89
C TRP A 18 9.18 6.26 8.50
N GLU A 19 8.83 6.28 9.78
CA GLU A 19 8.03 5.23 10.40
C GLU A 19 6.64 5.13 9.78
N SER A 20 5.99 6.26 9.53
CA SER A 20 4.67 6.31 8.88
C SER A 20 4.71 5.79 7.44
N ILE A 21 5.75 6.14 6.68
CA ILE A 21 6.02 5.61 5.34
C ILE A 21 6.26 4.09 5.41
N ALA A 22 7.10 3.64 6.35
CA ALA A 22 7.40 2.23 6.53
C ALA A 22 6.15 1.42 6.91
N ALA A 23 5.30 1.94 7.78
CA ALA A 23 4.02 1.32 8.13
C ALA A 23 3.07 1.25 6.92
N THR A 24 3.01 2.32 6.12
CA THR A 24 2.22 2.33 4.88
C THR A 24 2.73 1.30 3.89
N LEU A 25 4.05 1.21 3.70
CA LEU A 25 4.69 0.21 2.86
C LEU A 25 4.43 -1.21 3.37
N ALA A 26 4.51 -1.42 4.69
CA ALA A 26 4.18 -2.70 5.31
C ALA A 26 2.72 -3.08 5.04
N GLY A 27 1.78 -2.13 5.12
CA GLY A 27 0.37 -2.32 4.75
C GLY A 27 0.18 -2.67 3.27
N TYR A 28 1.00 -2.10 2.37
CA TYR A 28 0.96 -2.40 0.94
C TYR A 28 1.54 -3.79 0.61
N LEU A 29 2.58 -4.22 1.33
CA LEU A 29 3.24 -5.52 1.11
C LEU A 29 2.53 -6.69 1.82
N ALA A 30 1.84 -6.42 2.93
CA ALA A 30 1.12 -7.43 3.71
C ALA A 30 0.14 -8.29 2.88
N PRO A 31 -0.64 -7.75 1.92
CA PRO A 31 -1.48 -8.53 1.02
C PRO A 31 -0.71 -9.56 0.20
N THR A 32 0.49 -9.22 -0.27
CA THR A 32 1.34 -10.12 -1.06
C THR A 32 1.82 -11.29 -0.20
N VAL A 33 2.21 -11.00 1.05
CA VAL A 33 2.59 -12.04 2.01
C VAL A 33 1.40 -12.94 2.34
N ALA A 34 0.23 -12.35 2.60
CA ALA A 34 -1.00 -13.10 2.87
C ALA A 34 -1.38 -14.01 1.69
N ARG A 35 -1.31 -13.49 0.46
CA ARG A 35 -1.55 -14.25 -0.77
C ARG A 35 -0.60 -15.44 -0.88
N ASN A 36 0.72 -15.23 -0.76
CA ASN A 36 1.71 -16.30 -0.88
C ASN A 36 1.49 -17.43 0.14
N VAL A 37 1.06 -17.09 1.35
CA VAL A 37 0.74 -18.10 2.39
C VAL A 37 -0.58 -18.81 2.11
N ILE A 38 -1.61 -18.07 1.69
CA ILE A 38 -2.96 -18.61 1.48
C ILE A 38 -3.02 -19.45 0.21
N GLU A 39 -2.56 -18.94 -0.93
CA GLU A 39 -2.57 -19.66 -2.22
C GLU A 39 -1.53 -20.79 -2.26
N GLY A 40 -0.46 -20.68 -1.47
CA GLY A 40 0.47 -21.80 -1.26
C GLY A 40 -0.16 -23.00 -0.54
N ALA A 41 -1.24 -22.79 0.20
CA ALA A 41 -1.93 -23.80 1.01
C ALA A 41 -3.37 -24.10 0.54
N SER A 42 -3.89 -23.33 -0.41
CA SER A 42 -5.30 -23.35 -0.83
C SER A 42 -5.41 -23.51 -2.35
N PRO A 43 -6.27 -24.41 -2.86
CA PRO A 43 -6.52 -24.54 -4.30
C PRO A 43 -7.45 -23.44 -4.87
N PHE A 44 -7.88 -22.49 -4.03
CA PHE A 44 -8.78 -21.41 -4.44
C PHE A 44 -8.00 -20.18 -4.90
N ASP A 45 -8.26 -19.76 -6.14
CA ASP A 45 -7.74 -18.52 -6.72
C ASP A 45 -8.65 -17.35 -6.33
N ILE A 46 -8.20 -16.55 -5.36
CA ILE A 46 -8.95 -15.41 -4.84
C ILE A 46 -8.44 -14.15 -5.56
N PRO A 47 -9.31 -13.25 -6.03
CA PRO A 47 -8.87 -12.03 -6.70
C PRO A 47 -7.91 -11.23 -5.82
N ASP A 48 -6.80 -10.79 -6.42
CA ASP A 48 -5.71 -10.10 -5.72
C ASP A 48 -6.20 -8.91 -4.89
N GLU A 49 -7.16 -8.14 -5.41
CA GLU A 49 -7.73 -6.97 -4.71
C GLU A 49 -8.34 -7.33 -3.35
N ALA A 50 -8.88 -8.54 -3.20
CA ALA A 50 -9.51 -8.98 -1.97
C ALA A 50 -8.52 -9.10 -0.81
N TYR A 51 -7.25 -9.44 -1.08
CA TYR A 51 -6.21 -9.45 -0.05
C TYR A 51 -5.89 -8.04 0.44
N GLY A 52 -5.89 -7.05 -0.46
CA GLY A 52 -5.73 -5.64 -0.11
C GLY A 52 -6.86 -5.13 0.77
N LEU A 53 -8.12 -5.48 0.41
CA LEU A 53 -9.29 -5.16 1.22
C LEU A 53 -9.22 -5.85 2.59
N ALA A 54 -8.83 -7.12 2.65
CA ALA A 54 -8.68 -7.85 3.90
C ALA A 54 -7.65 -7.18 4.83
N VAL A 55 -6.52 -6.71 4.29
CA VAL A 55 -5.53 -5.97 5.07
C VAL A 55 -6.06 -4.59 5.47
N MET A 56 -6.77 -3.88 4.60
CA MET A 56 -7.38 -2.59 4.94
C MET A 56 -8.39 -2.73 6.09
N PHE A 57 -9.32 -3.67 6.02
CA PHE A 57 -10.28 -3.90 7.10
C PHE A 57 -9.60 -4.48 8.35
N GLY A 58 -8.63 -5.39 8.17
CA GLY A 58 -7.85 -6.00 9.23
C GLY A 58 -6.98 -5.01 10.01
N ALA A 59 -6.48 -3.96 9.34
CA ALA A 59 -5.72 -2.89 9.96
C ALA A 59 -6.50 -2.14 11.04
N GLY A 60 -7.84 -2.16 11.00
CA GLY A 60 -8.71 -1.63 12.06
C GLY A 60 -8.53 -2.31 13.43
N TYR A 61 -7.94 -3.50 13.46
CA TYR A 61 -7.58 -4.20 14.70
C TYR A 61 -6.17 -3.88 15.20
N SER A 62 -5.37 -3.13 14.44
CA SER A 62 -4.05 -2.67 14.88
C SER A 62 -4.20 -1.47 15.82
N PRO A 63 -3.61 -1.50 17.03
CA PRO A 63 -3.63 -0.37 17.97
C PRO A 63 -2.68 0.77 17.55
N MET A 64 -1.79 0.53 16.59
CA MET A 64 -0.80 1.50 16.10
C MET A 64 -0.78 1.51 14.57
N TYR A 65 -0.52 2.68 14.00
CA TYR A 65 -0.42 2.91 12.55
C TYR A 65 -1.63 2.42 11.72
N THR A 66 -2.82 2.42 12.33
CA THR A 66 -4.06 1.94 11.71
C THR A 66 -4.32 2.59 10.36
N ARG A 67 -4.10 3.91 10.28
CA ARG A 67 -4.38 4.69 9.07
C ARG A 67 -3.38 4.37 7.97
N GLU A 68 -2.11 4.27 8.31
CA GLU A 68 -0.99 3.97 7.42
C GLU A 68 -1.17 2.57 6.82
N LEU A 69 -1.52 1.59 7.66
CA LEU A 69 -1.81 0.22 7.22
C LEU A 69 -3.07 0.16 6.33
N GLN A 70 -4.12 0.91 6.66
CA GLN A 70 -5.33 1.03 5.82
C GLN A 70 -5.00 1.65 4.45
N VAL A 71 -4.21 2.71 4.43
CA VAL A 71 -3.76 3.37 3.21
C VAL A 71 -2.91 2.40 2.38
N GLY A 72 -1.96 1.69 3.00
CA GLY A 72 -1.15 0.67 2.33
C GLY A 72 -1.99 -0.44 1.69
N GLY A 73 -2.93 -1.03 2.44
CA GLY A 73 -3.85 -2.06 1.93
C GLY A 73 -4.78 -1.54 0.84
N GLY A 74 -5.22 -0.29 0.94
CA GLY A 74 -6.01 0.39 -0.09
C GLY A 74 -5.24 0.65 -1.37
N LEU A 75 -3.99 1.09 -1.26
CA LEU A 75 -3.11 1.26 -2.42
C LEU A 75 -2.90 -0.05 -3.15
N TYR A 76 -2.68 -1.16 -2.43
CA TYR A 76 -2.56 -2.48 -3.04
C TYR A 76 -3.84 -2.88 -3.78
N THR A 77 -5.00 -2.65 -3.16
CA THR A 77 -6.31 -2.92 -3.78
C THR A 77 -6.49 -2.13 -5.08
N ALA A 78 -6.19 -0.83 -5.06
CA ALA A 78 -6.30 0.04 -6.23
C ALA A 78 -5.30 -0.37 -7.33
N ASP A 79 -4.07 -0.69 -6.96
CA ASP A 79 -3.01 -1.15 -7.87
C ASP A 79 -3.43 -2.41 -8.62
N LYS A 80 -3.95 -3.40 -7.88
CA LYS A 80 -4.45 -4.66 -8.45
C LYS A 80 -5.71 -4.49 -9.28
N ALA A 81 -6.64 -3.65 -8.84
CA ALA A 81 -7.81 -3.28 -9.64
C ALA A 81 -7.36 -2.65 -10.97
N MET A 82 -6.40 -1.73 -10.95
CA MET A 82 -5.87 -1.11 -12.17
C MET A 82 -5.17 -2.12 -13.09
N GLU A 83 -4.42 -3.08 -12.54
CA GLU A 83 -3.85 -4.20 -13.30
C GLU A 83 -4.96 -5.03 -13.97
N ARG A 84 -6.00 -5.38 -13.21
CA ARG A 84 -7.11 -6.20 -13.68
C ARG A 84 -7.95 -5.54 -14.76
N PHE A 85 -8.11 -4.22 -14.69
CA PHE A 85 -8.80 -3.44 -15.72
C PHE A 85 -7.89 -2.97 -16.87
N GLY A 86 -6.60 -3.34 -16.86
CA GLY A 86 -5.64 -2.98 -17.91
C GLY A 86 -5.28 -1.49 -17.97
N LEU A 87 -5.61 -0.71 -16.94
CA LEU A 87 -5.45 0.75 -16.91
C LEU A 87 -3.99 1.19 -16.69
N LYS A 88 -3.12 0.29 -16.19
CA LYS A 88 -1.68 0.60 -16.03
C LYS A 88 -1.02 0.99 -17.35
N GLN A 89 -1.44 0.39 -18.48
CA GLN A 89 -0.92 0.74 -19.80
C GLN A 89 -1.36 2.14 -20.22
N THR A 90 -2.62 2.52 -19.97
CA THR A 90 -3.15 3.83 -20.34
C THR A 90 -2.45 4.99 -19.62
N VAL A 91 -2.05 4.82 -18.35
CA VAL A 91 -1.31 5.87 -17.61
C VAL A 91 0.16 5.90 -18.02
N THR A 92 0.77 4.76 -18.30
CA THR A 92 2.18 4.68 -18.76
C THR A 92 2.34 5.33 -20.14
N ASP A 93 1.36 5.15 -21.03
CA ASP A 93 1.35 5.76 -22.36
C ASP A 93 0.99 7.25 -22.35
N LEU A 94 0.30 7.75 -21.33
CA LEU A 94 0.03 9.19 -21.15
C LEU A 94 1.26 9.98 -20.67
N GLY A 95 2.27 9.29 -20.14
CA GLY A 95 3.51 9.89 -19.65
C GLY A 95 4.67 9.88 -20.66
N ALA A 96 4.48 9.30 -21.85
CA ALA A 96 5.45 9.28 -22.96
C ALA A 96 5.15 10.39 -23.97
#